data_AF-A0A2V5PS64-F1
#
_entry.id   AF-A0A2V5PS64-F1
#
_cell.length_a   1.000
_cell.length_b   1.000
_cell.length_c   1.000
_cell.angle_alpha   90.00
_cell.angle_beta   90.00
_cell.angle_gamma   90.00
#
_symmetry.space_group_name_H-M   'P 1'
#
loop_
_entity.id
_entity.type
_entity.pdbx_description
1 polymer ?
#
loop_
_entity_poly.entity_id
_entity_poly.type
_entity_poly.pdbx_seq_one_letter_code
_entity_poly.pdbx_strand_id
1 'polypeptide(L)'
;MGNERNANHMEDLTSYLNDHLAGSAGALELLDRLVETYDERPVGGFFRELRDEIQADQETLKELIATLGEEESAVRKAGAWMVEKFSRAKIQLSDSREGEMGLFLALEGLALGIHGKQSLWRALAVASATTPALCRLDYHELEQRAVEQYDRVEARRLEIAGKVLNN
;
A
#
# COMPACT_ATOMS: atom_id res chain seq x y z
N MET A 1 18.63 -15.55 26.55
CA MET A 1 18.85 -16.03 25.16
C MET A 1 17.57 -16.41 24.42
N GLY A 2 16.73 -17.36 24.86
CA GLY A 2 15.49 -17.71 24.13
C GLY A 2 14.39 -16.64 24.16
N ASN A 3 14.20 -16.00 25.33
CA ASN A 3 13.18 -14.97 25.52
C ASN A 3 13.51 -13.65 24.78
N GLU A 4 14.79 -13.27 24.75
CA GLU A 4 15.27 -12.06 24.06
C GLU A 4 15.20 -12.19 22.53
N ARG A 5 15.45 -13.38 21.98
CA ARG A 5 15.30 -13.61 20.54
C ARG A 5 13.85 -13.47 20.11
N ASN A 6 12.89 -14.04 20.86
CA ASN A 6 11.47 -13.92 20.52
C ASN A 6 10.98 -12.47 20.58
N ALA A 7 11.42 -11.71 21.59
CA ALA A 7 11.10 -10.28 21.70
C ALA A 7 11.62 -9.48 20.48
N ASN A 8 12.89 -9.67 20.08
CA ASN A 8 13.43 -8.97 18.91
C ASN A 8 12.69 -9.31 17.61
N HIS A 9 12.28 -10.57 17.39
CA HIS A 9 11.52 -10.95 16.19
C HIS A 9 10.14 -10.29 16.14
N MET A 10 9.49 -10.10 17.29
CA MET A 10 8.19 -9.45 17.34
C MET A 10 8.29 -7.93 17.17
N GLU A 11 9.35 -7.31 17.70
CA GLU A 11 9.69 -5.90 17.43
C GLU A 11 9.95 -5.64 15.93
N ASP A 12 10.71 -6.53 15.28
CA ASP A 12 10.99 -6.46 13.84
C ASP A 12 9.70 -6.62 13.01
N LEU A 13 8.84 -7.59 13.35
CA LEU A 13 7.55 -7.79 12.69
C LEU A 13 6.64 -6.57 12.87
N THR A 14 6.54 -6.05 14.08
CA THR A 14 5.75 -4.85 14.39
C THR A 14 6.22 -3.66 13.56
N SER A 15 7.53 -3.42 13.48
CA SER A 15 8.09 -2.33 12.68
C SER A 15 7.78 -2.52 11.20
N TYR A 16 7.94 -3.74 10.69
CA TYR A 16 7.63 -4.08 9.31
C TYR A 16 6.16 -3.82 8.93
N LEU A 17 5.22 -4.26 9.78
CA LEU A 17 3.78 -4.04 9.55
C LEU A 17 3.41 -2.55 9.58
N ASN A 18 4.00 -1.78 10.50
CA ASN A 18 3.76 -0.34 10.59
C ASN A 18 4.31 0.43 9.39
N ASP A 19 5.47 0.03 8.85
CA ASP A 19 6.02 0.65 7.63
C ASP A 19 5.08 0.45 6.42
N HIS A 20 4.52 -0.75 6.27
CA HIS A 20 3.53 -1.02 5.22
C HIS A 20 2.20 -0.28 5.45
N LEU A 21 1.76 -0.16 6.71
CA LEU A 21 0.59 0.63 7.06
C LEU A 21 0.79 2.10 6.68
N ALA A 22 1.95 2.69 6.98
CA ALA A 22 2.29 4.05 6.57
C ALA A 22 2.35 4.21 5.04
N GLY A 23 2.93 3.24 4.33
CA GLY A 23 2.95 3.22 2.86
C GLY A 23 1.54 3.21 2.25
N SER A 24 0.65 2.37 2.79
CA SER A 24 -0.74 2.30 2.34
C SER A 24 -1.53 3.60 2.59
N ALA A 25 -1.27 4.30 3.69
CA ALA A 25 -1.88 5.61 3.96
C ALA A 25 -1.48 6.65 2.90
N GLY A 26 -0.19 6.70 2.54
CA GLY A 26 0.28 7.57 1.46
C GLY A 26 -0.34 7.25 0.09
N ALA A 27 -0.57 5.96 -0.19
CA ALA A 27 -1.27 5.53 -1.41
C ALA A 27 -2.75 5.98 -1.43
N LEU A 28 -3.46 5.87 -0.30
CA LEU A 28 -4.84 6.33 -0.18
C LEU A 28 -4.96 7.85 -0.34
N GLU A 29 -4.05 8.63 0.25
CA GLU A 29 -4.02 10.10 0.06
C GLU A 29 -3.73 10.50 -1.41
N LEU A 30 -2.94 9.71 -2.13
CA LEU A 30 -2.73 9.93 -3.56
C LEU A 30 -4.00 9.59 -4.36
N LEU A 31 -4.67 8.50 -4.01
CA LEU A 31 -5.91 8.09 -4.65
C LEU A 31 -7.05 9.07 -4.40
N ASP A 32 -7.18 9.61 -3.19
CA ASP A 32 -8.14 10.68 -2.88
C ASP A 32 -7.96 11.86 -3.84
N ARG A 33 -6.72 12.33 -4.01
CA ARG A 33 -6.41 13.43 -4.95
C ARG A 33 -6.70 13.08 -6.41
N LEU A 34 -6.45 11.84 -6.82
CA LEU A 34 -6.77 11.37 -8.18
C LEU A 34 -8.29 11.28 -8.40
N VAL A 35 -9.04 10.78 -7.41
CA VAL A 35 -10.50 10.76 -7.44
C VAL A 35 -11.03 12.17 -7.57
N GLU A 36 -10.59 13.11 -6.73
CA GLU A 36 -11.01 14.52 -6.78
C GLU A 36 -10.69 15.17 -8.13
N THR A 37 -9.48 14.92 -8.67
CA THR A 37 -9.05 15.53 -9.94
C THR A 37 -9.82 15.00 -11.14
N TYR A 38 -10.20 13.71 -11.12
CA TYR A 38 -10.78 13.02 -12.27
C TYR A 38 -12.25 12.62 -12.08
N ASP A 39 -12.95 13.18 -11.07
CA ASP A 39 -14.27 12.72 -10.61
C ASP A 39 -15.33 12.69 -11.73
N GLU A 40 -15.36 13.73 -12.56
CA GLU A 40 -16.29 13.90 -13.69
C GLU A 40 -15.88 13.11 -14.96
N ARG A 41 -14.75 12.39 -14.93
CA ARG A 41 -14.23 11.64 -16.08
C ARG A 41 -14.45 10.14 -15.95
N PRO A 42 -14.49 9.41 -17.08
CA PRO A 42 -14.56 7.95 -17.06
C PRO A 42 -13.45 7.27 -16.24
N VAL A 43 -12.26 7.89 -16.15
CA VAL A 43 -11.14 7.35 -15.36
C VAL A 43 -11.31 7.55 -13.84
N GLY A 44 -12.16 8.47 -13.39
CA GLY A 44 -12.44 8.68 -11.97
C GLY A 44 -13.06 7.45 -11.30
N GLY A 45 -13.89 6.70 -12.03
CA GLY A 45 -14.46 5.43 -11.53
C GLY A 45 -13.37 4.40 -11.19
N PHE A 46 -12.34 4.29 -12.03
CA PHE A 46 -11.21 3.40 -11.79
C PHE A 46 -10.46 3.75 -10.50
N PHE A 47 -10.21 5.04 -10.23
CA PHE A 47 -9.52 5.46 -9.01
C PHE A 47 -10.36 5.22 -7.75
N ARG A 48 -11.69 5.39 -7.82
CA ARG A 48 -12.59 5.08 -6.70
C ARG A 48 -12.59 3.59 -6.37
N GLU A 49 -12.72 2.73 -7.38
CA GLU A 49 -12.65 1.28 -7.18
C GLU A 49 -11.31 0.86 -6.57
N LEU A 50 -10.19 1.32 -7.14
CA LEU A 50 -8.86 0.99 -6.62
C LEU A 50 -8.65 1.49 -5.19
N ARG A 51 -9.17 2.67 -4.86
CA ARG A 51 -9.13 3.24 -3.51
C ARG A 51 -9.88 2.36 -2.52
N ASP A 52 -11.09 1.94 -2.85
CA ASP A 52 -11.91 1.11 -1.96
C ASP A 52 -11.25 -0.26 -1.73
N GLU A 53 -10.67 -0.84 -2.78
CA GLU A 53 -9.93 -2.12 -2.67
C GLU A 53 -8.67 -1.99 -1.80
N ILE A 54 -7.87 -0.92 -1.97
CA ILE A 54 -6.68 -0.68 -1.15
C ILE A 54 -7.07 -0.34 0.29
N GLN A 55 -8.18 0.36 0.51
CA GLN A 55 -8.69 0.63 1.84
C GLN A 55 -9.08 -0.66 2.57
N ALA A 56 -9.78 -1.58 1.91
CA ALA A 56 -10.12 -2.89 2.49
C ALA A 56 -8.86 -3.70 2.88
N ASP A 57 -7.80 -3.62 2.07
CA ASP A 57 -6.52 -4.27 2.40
C ASP A 57 -5.81 -3.61 3.58
N GLN A 58 -5.88 -2.27 3.68
CA GLN A 58 -5.35 -1.54 4.83
C GLN A 58 -6.13 -1.88 6.11
N GLU A 59 -7.45 -2.01 6.04
CA GLU A 59 -8.29 -2.42 7.17
C GLU A 59 -7.92 -3.83 7.64
N THR A 60 -7.73 -4.77 6.70
CA THR A 60 -7.22 -6.11 7.00
C THR A 60 -5.86 -6.07 7.73
N LEU A 61 -4.94 -5.20 7.28
CA LEU A 61 -3.64 -5.01 7.93
C LEU A 61 -3.77 -4.43 9.34
N LYS A 62 -4.67 -3.44 9.54
CA LYS A 62 -4.92 -2.82 10.85
C LYS A 62 -5.47 -3.83 11.84
N GLU A 63 -6.40 -4.69 11.42
CA GLU A 63 -6.97 -5.75 12.24
C GLU A 63 -5.90 -6.77 12.65
N LEU A 64 -5.03 -7.16 11.71
CA LEU A 64 -3.89 -8.02 12.00
C LEU A 64 -2.97 -7.40 13.06
N ILE A 65 -2.58 -6.13 12.88
CA ILE A 65 -1.73 -5.40 13.84
C ILE A 65 -2.40 -5.32 15.21
N ALA A 66 -3.68 -4.99 15.27
CA ALA A 66 -4.42 -4.90 16.53
C ALA A 66 -4.43 -6.25 17.27
N THR A 67 -4.64 -7.34 16.55
CA THR A 67 -4.67 -8.68 17.15
C THR A 67 -3.29 -9.11 17.66
N LEU A 68 -2.21 -8.75 16.96
CA LEU A 68 -0.84 -8.98 17.44
C LEU A 68 -0.53 -8.14 18.68
N GLY A 69 -1.05 -6.91 18.74
CA GLY A 69 -0.91 -6.02 19.91
C GLY A 69 -1.72 -6.41 21.14
N GLU A 70 -2.77 -7.23 21.00
CA GLU A 70 -3.51 -7.80 22.14
C GLU A 70 -2.80 -9.01 22.78
N GLU A 71 -2.02 -9.76 21.99
CA GLU A 71 -1.20 -10.89 22.49
C GLU A 71 0.10 -10.43 23.18
N GLU A 72 0.62 -9.25 22.81
CA GLU A 72 1.78 -8.62 23.45
C GLU A 72 1.36 -7.36 24.24
N SER A 73 1.31 -7.45 25.57
CA SER A 73 0.97 -6.30 26.44
C SER A 73 1.98 -5.13 26.44
N ALA A 74 2.83 -5.03 25.41
CA ALA A 74 3.99 -4.15 25.38
C ALA A 74 4.27 -3.39 24.08
N VAL A 75 3.42 -3.38 23.05
CA VAL A 75 3.64 -2.48 21.89
C VAL A 75 3.05 -1.10 22.15
N ARG A 76 3.54 -0.44 23.20
CA ARG A 76 3.45 1.02 23.31
C ARG A 76 4.60 1.62 22.53
N LYS A 77 4.24 2.46 21.55
CA LYS A 77 5.08 3.31 20.70
C LYS A 77 5.48 2.68 19.36
N ALA A 78 4.55 2.69 18.40
CA ALA A 78 4.90 3.08 17.04
C ALA A 78 4.45 4.53 16.85
N GLY A 79 5.22 5.44 17.46
CA GLY A 79 5.02 6.87 17.34
C GLY A 79 5.52 7.37 16.01
N ALA A 80 4.73 8.23 15.37
CA ALA A 80 5.16 9.23 14.40
C ALA A 80 6.13 8.75 13.31
N TRP A 81 5.65 7.95 12.37
CA TRP A 81 6.32 7.87 11.07
C TRP A 81 5.35 8.12 9.93
N MET A 82 5.09 9.40 9.68
CA MET A 82 4.62 9.94 8.41
C MET A 82 5.01 11.41 8.37
N VAL A 83 6.22 11.74 7.90
CA VAL A 83 6.51 13.14 7.52
C VAL A 83 7.40 13.21 6.27
N GLU A 84 8.42 12.36 6.10
CA GLU A 84 9.45 12.64 5.08
C GLU A 84 9.42 11.83 3.78
N LYS A 85 8.86 10.61 3.72
CA LYS A 85 9.10 9.73 2.55
C LYS A 85 8.10 9.80 1.38
N PHE A 86 6.92 10.37 1.56
CA PHE A 86 6.10 10.87 0.45
C PHE A 86 6.15 12.40 0.41
N SER A 87 7.32 12.97 0.74
CA SER A 87 7.60 14.39 0.56
C SER A 87 7.23 14.77 -0.86
N ARG A 88 6.00 15.30 -1.02
CA ARG A 88 5.65 16.43 -1.87
C ARG A 88 6.41 16.45 -3.20
N ALA A 89 6.60 15.30 -3.83
CA ALA A 89 6.92 15.27 -5.24
C ALA A 89 5.70 15.95 -5.83
N LYS A 90 5.91 17.15 -6.37
CA LYS A 90 4.89 18.00 -6.99
C LYS A 90 4.32 17.25 -8.19
N ILE A 91 3.51 16.23 -7.94
CA ILE A 91 2.63 15.64 -8.91
C ILE A 91 1.59 16.71 -9.17
N GLN A 92 1.86 17.55 -10.15
CA GLN A 92 0.89 18.53 -10.63
C GLN A 92 -0.12 17.73 -11.43
N LEU A 93 -1.22 17.37 -10.78
CA LEU A 93 -2.36 16.79 -11.48
C LEU A 93 -3.15 17.95 -12.09
N SER A 94 -3.28 17.95 -13.41
CA SER A 94 -4.03 18.97 -14.15
C SER A 94 -4.41 18.42 -15.53
N ASP A 95 -5.19 19.16 -16.30
CA ASP A 95 -5.55 18.79 -17.67
C ASP A 95 -4.53 19.29 -18.72
N SER A 96 -3.33 19.65 -18.25
CA SER A 96 -2.22 20.08 -19.11
C SER A 96 -1.27 18.93 -19.42
N ARG A 97 -0.34 19.12 -20.36
CA ARG A 97 0.75 18.15 -20.62
C ARG A 97 1.58 17.88 -19.35
N GLU A 98 1.75 18.89 -18.50
CA GLU A 98 2.41 18.73 -17.19
C GLU A 98 1.57 17.85 -16.24
N GLY A 99 0.24 17.90 -16.40
CA GLY A 99 -0.74 17.04 -15.76
C GLY A 99 -0.68 15.56 -16.14
N GLU A 100 -0.47 15.26 -17.43
CA GLU A 100 -0.32 13.88 -17.90
C GLU A 100 0.97 13.22 -17.37
N MET A 101 2.07 13.99 -17.31
CA MET A 101 3.31 13.51 -16.67
C MET A 101 3.11 13.28 -15.17
N GLY A 102 2.36 14.16 -14.50
CA GLY A 102 1.95 13.96 -13.12
C GLY A 102 1.16 12.65 -12.93
N LEU A 103 0.16 12.40 -13.78
CA LEU A 103 -0.64 11.19 -13.72
C LEU A 103 0.20 9.92 -13.97
N PHE A 104 1.15 9.95 -14.93
CA PHE A 104 2.08 8.85 -15.16
C PHE A 104 2.89 8.52 -13.89
N LEU A 105 3.50 9.53 -13.26
CA LEU A 105 4.28 9.34 -12.03
C LEU A 105 3.41 8.90 -10.85
N ALA A 106 2.16 9.36 -10.77
CA ALA A 106 1.20 8.92 -9.76
C ALA A 106 0.91 7.42 -9.89
N LEU A 107 0.62 6.96 -11.11
CA LEU A 107 0.39 5.54 -11.38
C LEU A 107 1.64 4.68 -11.15
N GLU A 108 2.84 5.21 -11.44
CA GLU A 108 4.10 4.52 -11.10
C GLU A 108 4.27 4.35 -9.59
N GLY A 109 3.99 5.41 -8.82
CA GLY A 109 3.99 5.34 -7.36
C GLY A 109 2.98 4.32 -6.82
N LEU A 110 1.77 4.27 -7.39
CA LEU A 110 0.75 3.28 -7.03
C LEU A 110 1.20 1.85 -7.38
N ALA A 111 1.77 1.64 -8.56
CA ALA A 111 2.27 0.32 -8.98
C ALA A 111 3.36 -0.19 -8.02
N LEU A 112 4.32 0.67 -7.64
CA LEU A 112 5.36 0.33 -6.65
C LEU A 112 4.76 0.04 -5.27
N GLY A 113 3.78 0.84 -4.83
CA GLY A 113 3.08 0.64 -3.57
C GLY A 113 2.31 -0.69 -3.52
N ILE A 114 1.59 -1.02 -4.59
CA ILE A 114 0.84 -2.28 -4.71
C ILE A 114 1.79 -3.49 -4.73
N HIS A 115 2.91 -3.40 -5.44
CA HIS A 115 3.94 -4.45 -5.40
C HIS A 115 4.58 -4.59 -3.99
N GLY A 116 4.73 -3.47 -3.27
CA GLY A 116 5.12 -3.47 -1.86
C GLY A 116 4.12 -4.23 -0.98
N LYS A 117 2.82 -3.96 -1.14
CA LYS A 117 1.73 -4.69 -0.48
C LYS A 117 1.71 -6.18 -0.84
N GLN A 118 1.91 -6.54 -2.11
CA GLN A 118 2.03 -7.94 -2.53
C GLN A 118 3.20 -8.64 -1.80
N SER A 119 4.33 -7.95 -1.70
CA SER A 119 5.52 -8.45 -0.99
C SER A 119 5.25 -8.65 0.51
N LEU A 120 4.47 -7.77 1.14
CA LEU A 120 3.98 -7.95 2.51
C LEU A 120 3.17 -9.24 2.66
N TRP A 121 2.18 -9.47 1.81
CA TRP A 121 1.32 -10.67 1.90
C TRP A 121 2.10 -11.97 1.74
N ARG A 122 3.05 -12.01 0.81
CA ARG A 122 3.97 -13.14 0.65
C ARG A 122 4.85 -13.36 1.88
N ALA A 123 5.40 -12.28 2.44
CA ALA A 123 6.24 -12.37 3.64
C ALA A 123 5.45 -12.92 4.84
N LEU A 124 4.21 -12.45 5.03
CA LEU A 124 3.34 -12.94 6.10
C LEU A 124 2.88 -14.39 5.88
N ALA A 125 2.63 -14.79 4.64
CA ALA A 125 2.36 -16.20 4.31
C ALA A 125 3.52 -17.10 4.77
N VAL A 126 4.76 -16.71 4.49
CA VAL A 126 5.95 -17.44 4.95
C VAL A 126 6.06 -17.43 6.48
N ALA A 127 5.90 -16.27 7.12
CA ALA A 127 6.00 -16.15 8.57
C ALA A 127 4.91 -16.93 9.32
N SER A 128 3.72 -17.08 8.72
CA SER A 128 2.61 -17.84 9.30
C SER A 128 2.96 -19.31 9.54
N ALA A 129 3.91 -19.89 8.78
CA ALA A 129 4.35 -21.27 9.00
C ALA A 129 4.97 -21.50 10.38
N THR A 130 5.51 -20.46 11.01
CA THR A 130 6.20 -20.55 12.31
C THR A 130 5.59 -19.66 13.40
N THR A 131 4.69 -18.74 13.05
CA THR A 131 4.08 -17.78 13.96
C THR A 131 2.56 -17.99 14.02
N PRO A 132 2.03 -18.73 15.01
CA PRO A 132 0.61 -19.06 15.09
C PRO A 132 -0.33 -17.85 15.08
N ALA A 133 0.12 -16.71 15.61
CA ALA A 133 -0.65 -15.46 15.64
C ALA A 133 -0.97 -14.91 14.23
N LEU A 134 -0.21 -15.32 13.20
CA LEU A 134 -0.41 -14.95 11.80
C LEU A 134 -1.30 -15.96 11.03
N CYS A 135 -1.63 -17.11 11.60
CA CYS A 135 -2.46 -18.15 10.95
C CYS A 135 -3.96 -17.80 10.97
N ARG A 136 -4.33 -16.61 10.48
CA ARG A 136 -5.68 -16.05 10.58
C ARG A 136 -6.24 -15.52 9.27
N LEU A 137 -5.39 -15.28 8.28
CA LEU A 137 -5.75 -14.68 7.00
C LEU A 137 -5.48 -15.64 5.84
N ASP A 138 -6.27 -15.52 4.78
CA ASP A 138 -5.93 -16.09 3.49
C ASP A 138 -4.95 -15.16 2.76
N TYR A 139 -3.66 -15.34 3.01
CA TYR A 139 -2.62 -14.54 2.36
C TYR A 139 -2.54 -14.75 0.85
N HIS A 140 -2.99 -15.90 0.35
CA HIS A 140 -3.00 -16.16 -1.08
C HIS A 140 -4.08 -15.30 -1.76
N GLU A 141 -5.28 -15.22 -1.20
CA GLU A 141 -6.33 -14.33 -1.70
C GLU A 141 -5.88 -12.85 -1.70
N LEU A 142 -5.26 -12.40 -0.61
CA LEU A 142 -4.73 -11.03 -0.51
C LEU A 142 -3.61 -10.75 -1.53
N GLU A 143 -2.75 -11.73 -1.77
CA GLU A 143 -1.72 -11.64 -2.81
C GLU A 143 -2.33 -11.53 -4.21
N GLN A 144 -3.31 -12.38 -4.55
CA GLN A 144 -3.97 -12.35 -5.86
C GLN A 144 -4.67 -11.01 -6.12
N ARG A 145 -5.38 -10.47 -5.12
CA ARG A 145 -5.97 -9.13 -5.22
C ARG A 145 -4.92 -8.05 -5.50
N ALA A 146 -3.76 -8.12 -4.87
CA ALA A 146 -2.66 -7.19 -5.15
C ALA A 146 -2.11 -7.33 -6.58
N VAL A 147 -2.04 -8.55 -7.13
CA VAL A 147 -1.65 -8.78 -8.53
C VAL A 147 -2.66 -8.14 -9.48
N GLU A 148 -3.95 -8.39 -9.29
CA GLU A 148 -5.01 -7.83 -10.14
C GLU A 148 -5.02 -6.30 -10.14
N GLN A 149 -4.83 -5.69 -8.97
CA GLN A 149 -4.69 -4.24 -8.82
C GLN A 149 -3.46 -3.71 -9.55
N TYR A 150 -2.32 -4.39 -9.41
CA TYR A 150 -1.07 -4.01 -10.08
C TYR A 150 -1.26 -4.02 -11.59
N ASP A 151 -1.83 -5.10 -12.14
CA ASP A 151 -2.02 -5.25 -13.59
C ASP A 151 -2.94 -4.15 -14.16
N ARG A 152 -4.01 -3.80 -13.44
CA ARG A 152 -4.91 -2.70 -13.83
C ARG A 152 -4.21 -1.34 -13.81
N VAL A 153 -3.40 -1.06 -12.79
CA VAL A 153 -2.62 0.19 -12.68
C VAL A 153 -1.53 0.25 -13.75
N GLU A 154 -0.81 -0.85 -13.96
CA GLU A 154 0.29 -0.94 -14.92
C GLU A 154 -0.21 -0.74 -16.35
N ALA A 155 -1.34 -1.35 -16.71
CA ALA A 155 -1.98 -1.16 -18.02
C ALA A 155 -2.27 0.32 -18.30
N ARG A 156 -2.83 1.05 -17.32
CA ARG A 156 -3.10 2.49 -17.42
C ARG A 156 -1.81 3.30 -17.51
N ARG A 157 -0.82 2.96 -16.69
CA ARG A 157 0.47 3.67 -16.67
C ARG A 157 1.17 3.54 -18.02
N LEU A 158 1.18 2.36 -18.64
CA LEU A 158 1.77 2.14 -19.96
C LEU A 158 1.00 2.88 -21.08
N GLU A 159 -0.33 2.94 -21.00
CA GLU A 159 -1.15 3.73 -21.91
C GLU A 159 -0.73 5.21 -21.91
N ILE A 160 -0.47 5.76 -20.72
CA ILE A 160 -0.07 7.16 -20.54
C ILE A 160 1.41 7.35 -20.90
N ALA A 161 2.29 6.40 -20.57
CA ALA A 161 3.70 6.42 -20.96
C ALA A 161 3.86 6.64 -22.47
N GLY A 162 3.04 5.94 -23.27
CA GLY A 162 3.03 6.10 -24.72
C GLY A 162 2.67 7.51 -25.21
N LYS A 163 1.89 8.27 -24.42
CA LYS A 163 1.49 9.65 -24.72
C LYS A 163 2.54 10.67 -24.25
N VAL A 164 3.14 10.45 -23.07
CA VAL A 164 4.01 11.45 -22.42
C VAL A 164 5.49 11.29 -22.74
N LEU A 165 5.96 10.08 -23.09
CA LEU A 165 7.38 9.80 -23.36
C LEU A 165 7.75 9.77 -24.85
N ASN A 166 6.77 9.61 -25.74
CA ASN A 166 6.99 9.54 -27.19
C ASN A 166 6.72 10.88 -27.92
N ASN A 167 6.46 11.95 -27.17
CA ASN A 167 6.22 13.30 -27.69
C ASN A 167 7.49 14.14 -27.69
#